data_AF-A0A9N8H3M9-F1
#
_entry.id   AF-A0A9N8H3M9-F1
#
_cell.length_a   1.000
_cell.length_b   1.000
_cell.length_c   1.000
_cell.angle_alpha   90.00
_cell.angle_beta   90.00
_cell.angle_gamma   90.00
#
_symmetry.space_group_name_H-M   'P 1'
#
loop_
_entity.id
_entity.type
_entity.pdbx_description
1 polymer ?
#
loop_
_entity_poly.entity_id
_entity_poly.type
_entity_poly.pdbx_seq_one_letter_code
_entity_poly.pdbx_strand_id
1 'polypeptide(L)'
;MESLVPTDSIKANKLEDARDKLRFWAIRDASVVLGILKAHPLLAQETFFCGCVCNGKKGQSLSPLASLIALQAPLDIIQQVLELYPDAALGKCESRQSTTSAASGDPCLPLHVAAATSGPNSFSSVQFLAQRFPQTVSIPDASGNLPLHHALQSLFEHSTLETIQCLVELYPKSVLQKNKNGETPLQFAIENAYEDPIIDYLASQLPSRQQEFSFGNCLILNIDRCHALTRLLPYLTSLTCRPTQWTWEGMDHLLTTLVKSSSTSRVQKLVLEWIPRAFFTSNHRMGQHLRDLLRSNNNNNNTLLDLRIQVKNAWFDKNRNSDILCLETLRGILQSAVLPPEFRFSLSLHSFQLYKDTLEQFIQKAQPKRLSLNCCTIFESASVIASNYAVPAATGTATRDVMSLERLELVQTRMSNTIFQALLATIRQMQHLKHLKLIFRRTEDFGDVRGLLDMTDFVADMLPRLETLTVEGLFVAPKLLAQFATTQQKSATIQTNCYMEYIQYGKMCRSLQYYTALKHFGQSLHTYSAGGVASKTNFLQVMKDLDEFEDIQEVQVKDQIRYGLLNEWCPSLWSS
;
A
#
# COMPACT_ATOMS: atom_id res chain seq x y z
N MET A 1 -37.04 62.61 -30.08
CA MET A 1 -36.05 62.41 -28.99
C MET A 1 -36.27 61.02 -28.45
N GLU A 2 -35.79 60.01 -29.16
CA GLU A 2 -35.80 58.64 -28.68
C GLU A 2 -34.71 58.48 -27.63
N SER A 3 -35.12 58.06 -26.44
CA SER A 3 -34.24 57.61 -25.38
C SER A 3 -33.52 56.34 -25.83
N LEU A 4 -32.26 56.48 -26.23
CA LEU A 4 -31.33 55.37 -26.43
C LEU A 4 -31.12 54.65 -25.10
N VAL A 5 -31.94 53.64 -24.84
CA VAL A 5 -31.63 52.58 -23.88
C VAL A 5 -30.38 51.87 -24.42
N PRO A 6 -29.26 51.79 -23.67
CA PRO A 6 -28.08 51.07 -24.14
C PRO A 6 -28.43 49.59 -24.28
N THR A 7 -28.44 49.13 -25.53
CA THR A 7 -28.78 47.77 -25.94
C THR A 7 -27.86 46.74 -25.29
N ASP A 8 -28.42 45.60 -24.88
CA ASP A 8 -27.70 44.52 -24.20
C ASP A 8 -26.49 43.97 -24.98
N SER A 9 -26.42 44.20 -26.29
CA SER A 9 -25.27 43.86 -27.14
C SER A 9 -23.99 44.66 -26.83
N ILE A 10 -24.11 45.94 -26.44
CA ILE A 10 -22.94 46.78 -26.07
C ILE A 10 -22.39 46.34 -24.71
N LYS A 11 -23.27 45.93 -23.77
CA LYS A 11 -22.87 45.39 -22.47
C LYS A 11 -22.21 44.02 -22.61
N ALA A 12 -22.72 43.16 -23.50
CA ALA A 12 -22.14 41.85 -23.80
C ALA A 12 -20.74 41.96 -24.42
N ASN A 13 -20.52 42.89 -25.36
CA ASN A 13 -19.20 43.12 -25.97
C ASN A 13 -18.16 43.64 -24.97
N LYS A 14 -18.57 44.49 -24.00
CA LYS A 14 -17.67 44.94 -22.92
C LYS A 14 -17.34 43.83 -21.93
N LEU A 15 -18.28 42.92 -21.66
CA LEU A 15 -18.06 41.76 -20.79
C LEU A 15 -17.09 40.76 -21.43
N GLU A 16 -17.22 40.49 -22.74
CA GLU A 16 -16.29 39.57 -23.43
C GLU A 16 -14.88 40.17 -23.57
N ASP A 17 -14.76 41.49 -23.81
CA ASP A 17 -13.46 42.20 -23.75
C ASP A 17 -12.83 42.13 -22.35
N ALA A 18 -13.62 42.26 -21.29
CA ALA A 18 -13.17 42.08 -19.91
C ALA A 18 -12.74 40.63 -19.62
N ARG A 19 -13.47 39.63 -20.14
CA ARG A 19 -13.07 38.21 -20.07
C ARG A 19 -11.78 37.97 -20.82
N ASP A 20 -11.59 38.53 -22.01
CA ASP A 20 -10.37 38.32 -22.79
C ASP A 20 -9.13 38.93 -22.12
N LYS A 21 -9.29 40.10 -21.48
CA LYS A 21 -8.26 40.69 -20.60
C LYS A 21 -7.90 39.78 -19.42
N LEU A 22 -8.89 39.07 -18.86
CA LEU A 22 -8.71 38.04 -17.83
C LEU A 22 -8.37 36.65 -18.39
N ARG A 23 -8.45 36.35 -19.69
CA ARG A 23 -8.15 35.00 -20.24
C ARG A 23 -6.67 34.84 -20.55
N PHE A 24 -6.01 35.91 -21.00
CA PHE A 24 -4.60 35.87 -21.39
C PHE A 24 -3.63 36.37 -20.32
N TRP A 25 -4.14 36.93 -19.21
CA TRP A 25 -3.36 37.45 -18.07
C TRP A 25 -2.02 38.12 -18.49
N ALA A 26 -2.06 38.92 -19.55
CA ALA A 26 -0.97 39.83 -19.90
C ALA A 26 -0.79 40.94 -18.84
N ILE A 27 -1.72 41.02 -17.88
CA ILE A 27 -1.81 42.04 -16.86
C ILE A 27 -1.31 41.46 -15.55
N ARG A 28 -0.05 41.73 -15.20
CA ARG A 28 0.55 41.43 -13.89
C ARG A 28 0.16 42.44 -12.80
N ASP A 29 -0.75 43.36 -13.10
CA ASP A 29 -1.17 44.43 -12.20
C ASP A 29 -2.49 44.07 -11.50
N ALA A 30 -2.38 43.81 -10.19
CA ALA A 30 -3.50 43.50 -9.32
C ALA A 30 -4.59 44.61 -9.30
N SER A 31 -4.20 45.87 -9.52
CA SER A 31 -5.10 47.03 -9.51
C SER A 31 -6.04 47.01 -10.70
N VAL A 32 -5.55 46.55 -11.85
CA VAL A 32 -6.34 46.46 -13.09
C VAL A 32 -7.37 45.33 -12.97
N VAL A 33 -6.97 44.18 -12.41
CA VAL A 33 -7.90 43.08 -12.12
C VAL A 33 -9.00 43.53 -11.17
N LEU A 34 -8.65 44.25 -10.09
CA LEU A 34 -9.63 44.83 -9.17
C LEU A 34 -10.59 45.81 -9.88
N GLY A 35 -10.08 46.64 -10.79
CA GLY A 35 -10.90 47.54 -11.60
C GLY A 35 -11.89 46.79 -12.50
N ILE A 36 -11.46 45.71 -13.14
CA ILE A 36 -12.32 44.84 -13.96
C ILE A 36 -13.40 44.19 -13.09
N LEU A 37 -13.04 43.67 -11.91
CA LEU A 37 -13.99 43.04 -10.99
C LEU A 37 -15.01 44.04 -10.42
N LYS A 38 -14.62 45.30 -10.20
CA LYS A 38 -15.55 46.38 -9.83
C LYS A 38 -16.53 46.69 -10.96
N ALA A 39 -16.08 46.65 -12.22
CA ALA A 39 -16.91 46.93 -13.39
C ALA A 39 -17.81 45.76 -13.82
N HIS A 40 -17.38 44.51 -13.59
CA HIS A 40 -18.04 43.29 -14.06
C HIS A 40 -18.14 42.22 -12.95
N PRO A 41 -19.13 42.31 -12.04
CA PRO A 41 -19.29 41.41 -10.89
C PRO A 41 -19.42 39.92 -11.24
N LEU A 42 -20.03 39.60 -12.39
CA LEU A 42 -20.26 38.22 -12.83
C LEU A 42 -18.96 37.44 -13.02
N LEU A 43 -17.85 38.12 -13.27
CA LEU A 43 -16.55 37.50 -13.52
C LEU A 43 -15.87 37.01 -12.23
N ALA A 44 -16.32 37.45 -11.05
CA ALA A 44 -15.65 37.15 -9.77
C ALA A 44 -15.63 35.65 -9.43
N GLN A 45 -16.60 34.87 -9.93
CA GLN A 45 -16.69 33.43 -9.70
C GLN A 45 -16.29 32.58 -10.92
N GLU A 46 -16.05 33.20 -12.09
CA GLU A 46 -15.59 32.48 -13.28
C GLU A 46 -14.12 32.07 -13.10
N THR A 47 -13.72 30.94 -13.69
CA THR A 47 -12.31 30.50 -13.68
C THR A 47 -11.63 30.88 -14.98
N PHE A 48 -10.42 31.41 -14.88
CA PHE A 48 -9.61 31.83 -16.02
C PHE A 48 -8.27 31.11 -16.02
N PHE A 49 -7.73 30.88 -17.22
CA PHE A 49 -6.44 30.23 -17.36
C PHE A 49 -5.30 31.14 -16.84
N CYS A 50 -4.61 30.70 -15.79
CA CYS A 50 -3.40 31.34 -15.25
C CYS A 50 -2.19 30.61 -15.84
N GLY A 51 -1.29 31.33 -16.52
CA GLY A 51 0.03 30.81 -16.92
C GLY A 51 0.99 30.58 -15.75
N CYS A 52 0.52 30.90 -14.54
CA CYS A 52 1.18 30.81 -13.25
C CYS A 52 1.43 29.34 -12.88
N VAL A 53 2.61 29.03 -12.33
CA VAL A 53 2.89 27.69 -11.83
C VAL A 53 2.27 27.56 -10.44
N CYS A 54 1.14 26.85 -10.35
CA CYS A 54 0.51 26.48 -9.08
C CYS A 54 0.64 24.96 -8.92
N ASN A 55 1.05 24.47 -7.74
CA ASN A 55 1.31 23.03 -7.49
C ASN A 55 2.26 22.36 -8.50
N GLY A 56 3.30 23.05 -8.97
CA GLY A 56 4.26 22.49 -9.94
C GLY A 56 3.69 22.18 -11.33
N LYS A 57 2.42 22.52 -11.60
CA LYS A 57 1.75 22.32 -12.88
C LYS A 57 1.61 23.66 -13.61
N LYS A 58 2.02 23.71 -14.90
CA LYS A 58 1.78 24.85 -15.78
C LYS A 58 0.32 24.84 -16.27
N GLY A 59 -0.38 25.97 -16.12
CA GLY A 59 -1.67 26.20 -16.75
C GLY A 59 -2.87 25.65 -15.98
N GLN A 60 -3.26 26.33 -14.89
CA GLN A 60 -4.48 26.00 -14.13
C GLN A 60 -5.59 27.02 -14.38
N SER A 61 -6.86 26.62 -14.29
CA SER A 61 -7.99 27.55 -14.34
C SER A 61 -8.32 28.00 -12.92
N LEU A 62 -7.99 29.25 -12.59
CA LEU A 62 -8.12 29.83 -11.26
C LEU A 62 -9.20 30.92 -11.26
N SER A 63 -9.87 31.11 -10.13
CA SER A 63 -10.72 32.29 -9.92
C SER A 63 -9.87 33.57 -9.91
N PRO A 64 -10.43 34.75 -10.21
CA PRO A 64 -9.70 36.01 -10.13
C PRO A 64 -9.00 36.23 -8.80
N LEU A 65 -9.66 35.87 -7.68
CA LEU A 65 -9.07 35.94 -6.34
C LEU A 65 -7.87 35.00 -6.19
N ALA A 66 -8.00 33.73 -6.60
CA ALA A 66 -6.91 32.77 -6.54
C ALA A 66 -5.71 33.18 -7.41
N SER A 67 -5.97 33.77 -8.57
CA SER A 67 -4.92 34.33 -9.44
C SER A 67 -4.21 35.54 -8.82
N LEU A 68 -4.95 36.44 -8.17
CA LEU A 68 -4.35 37.58 -7.45
C LEU A 68 -3.41 37.10 -6.33
N ILE A 69 -3.82 36.08 -5.60
CA ILE A 69 -3.00 35.43 -4.57
C ILE A 69 -1.75 34.77 -5.19
N ALA A 70 -1.93 34.01 -6.28
CA ALA A 70 -0.82 33.38 -7.01
C ALA A 70 0.22 34.40 -7.51
N LEU A 71 -0.22 35.63 -7.82
CA LEU A 71 0.62 36.74 -8.25
C LEU A 71 1.16 37.60 -7.10
N GLN A 72 0.93 37.21 -5.84
CA GLN A 72 1.38 37.96 -4.66
C GLN A 72 0.82 39.40 -4.60
N ALA A 73 -0.46 39.59 -5.00
CA ALA A 73 -1.13 40.88 -4.85
C ALA A 73 -1.08 41.37 -3.39
N PRO A 74 -0.93 42.69 -3.17
CA PRO A 74 -0.91 43.22 -1.81
C PRO A 74 -2.26 42.98 -1.11
N LEU A 75 -2.17 42.83 0.22
CA LEU A 75 -3.28 42.35 1.05
C LEU A 75 -4.52 43.27 0.97
N ASP A 76 -4.33 44.57 0.78
CA ASP A 76 -5.39 45.56 0.62
C ASP A 76 -6.29 45.29 -0.60
N ILE A 77 -5.71 44.84 -1.71
CA ILE A 77 -6.47 44.45 -2.91
C ILE A 77 -7.24 43.16 -2.64
N ILE A 78 -6.61 42.17 -1.99
CA ILE A 78 -7.27 40.90 -1.61
C ILE A 78 -8.47 41.17 -0.68
N GLN A 79 -8.30 42.05 0.30
CA GLN A 79 -9.35 42.49 1.22
C GLN A 79 -10.50 43.16 0.46
N GLN A 80 -10.21 44.12 -0.41
CA GLN A 80 -11.24 44.79 -1.21
C GLN A 80 -12.04 43.83 -2.10
N VAL A 81 -11.39 42.84 -2.74
CA VAL A 81 -12.10 41.84 -3.55
C VAL A 81 -13.04 41.02 -2.68
N LEU A 82 -12.63 40.63 -1.47
CA LEU A 82 -13.44 39.83 -0.55
C LEU A 82 -14.54 40.62 0.17
N GLU A 83 -14.37 41.93 0.34
CA GLU A 83 -15.43 42.83 0.79
C GLU A 83 -16.54 42.94 -0.27
N LEU A 84 -16.18 43.00 -1.55
CA LEU A 84 -17.12 43.04 -2.66
C LEU A 84 -17.77 41.67 -2.92
N TYR A 85 -16.99 40.59 -2.80
CA TYR A 85 -17.39 39.23 -3.17
C TYR A 85 -16.96 38.21 -2.10
N PRO A 86 -17.66 38.12 -0.95
CA PRO A 86 -17.30 37.19 0.13
C PRO A 86 -17.26 35.72 -0.31
N ASP A 87 -18.18 35.31 -1.18
CA ASP A 87 -18.28 33.95 -1.70
C ASP A 87 -17.06 33.54 -2.55
N ALA A 88 -16.28 34.51 -3.03
CA ALA A 88 -15.05 34.24 -3.78
C ALA A 88 -14.01 33.47 -2.93
N ALA A 89 -14.06 33.57 -1.59
CA ALA A 89 -13.24 32.76 -0.69
C ALA A 89 -13.53 31.25 -0.79
N LEU A 90 -14.76 30.90 -1.19
CA LEU A 90 -15.19 29.52 -1.47
C LEU A 90 -15.17 29.21 -2.98
N GLY A 91 -14.66 30.15 -3.79
CA GLY A 91 -14.58 30.06 -5.24
C GLY A 91 -13.77 28.85 -5.68
N LYS A 92 -14.39 28.02 -6.52
CA LYS A 92 -13.89 26.72 -6.93
C LYS A 92 -12.87 26.87 -8.08
N CYS A 93 -11.62 26.45 -7.93
CA CYS A 93 -10.66 26.38 -9.06
C CYS A 93 -10.68 25.00 -9.73
N GLU A 94 -10.66 24.96 -11.06
CA GLU A 94 -10.67 23.72 -11.86
C GLU A 94 -9.26 23.30 -12.28
N SER A 95 -8.82 22.11 -11.84
CA SER A 95 -7.61 21.47 -12.37
C SER A 95 -7.95 20.57 -13.57
N ARG A 96 -7.48 20.93 -14.76
CA ARG A 96 -7.57 20.04 -15.94
C ARG A 96 -6.55 18.92 -15.85
N GLN A 97 -6.96 17.73 -15.41
CA GLN A 97 -6.67 16.41 -16.01
C GLN A 97 -7.19 15.25 -15.14
N SER A 98 -8.24 14.57 -15.61
CA SER A 98 -8.28 13.11 -15.68
C SER A 98 -8.96 12.72 -16.99
N THR A 99 -8.25 12.03 -17.88
CA THR A 99 -8.76 11.47 -19.14
C THR A 99 -9.52 10.15 -18.90
N THR A 100 -10.27 10.06 -17.81
CA THR A 100 -11.18 8.95 -17.54
C THR A 100 -12.53 9.52 -17.15
N SER A 101 -13.54 9.08 -17.90
CA SER A 101 -14.94 9.49 -17.81
C SER A 101 -15.53 9.23 -16.42
N ALA A 102 -15.70 10.29 -15.63
CA ALA A 102 -16.85 10.57 -14.77
C ALA A 102 -16.62 11.91 -14.07
N ALA A 103 -17.54 12.85 -14.27
CA ALA A 103 -17.50 14.19 -13.70
C ALA A 103 -17.59 14.16 -12.17
N SER A 104 -16.55 14.64 -11.48
CA SER A 104 -16.63 15.18 -10.12
C SER A 104 -15.41 16.06 -9.84
N GLY A 105 -15.38 17.25 -10.45
CA GLY A 105 -14.37 18.28 -10.17
C GLY A 105 -14.76 19.07 -8.92
N ASP A 106 -14.37 18.57 -7.75
CA ASP A 106 -14.37 19.36 -6.51
C ASP A 106 -13.03 20.11 -6.33
N PRO A 107 -12.97 21.21 -5.55
CA PRO A 107 -12.22 22.38 -5.99
C PRO A 107 -11.03 22.74 -5.12
N CYS A 108 -9.99 23.26 -5.77
CA CYS A 108 -8.91 23.98 -5.09
C CYS A 108 -9.41 25.39 -4.69
N LEU A 109 -9.48 25.66 -3.38
CA LEU A 109 -9.87 26.98 -2.83
C LEU A 109 -8.73 28.01 -2.90
N PRO A 110 -9.02 29.33 -2.87
CA PRO A 110 -8.01 30.38 -2.79
C PRO A 110 -7.02 30.19 -1.63
N LEU A 111 -7.46 29.65 -0.49
CA LEU A 111 -6.58 29.35 0.63
C LEU A 111 -5.54 28.25 0.31
N HIS A 112 -5.89 27.24 -0.51
CA HIS A 112 -4.92 26.25 -0.98
C HIS A 112 -3.84 26.89 -1.84
N VAL A 113 -4.24 27.83 -2.71
CA VAL A 113 -3.31 28.60 -3.54
C VAL A 113 -2.42 29.48 -2.67
N ALA A 114 -3.00 30.20 -1.71
CA ALA A 114 -2.23 31.02 -0.76
C ALA A 114 -1.18 30.17 -0.02
N ALA A 115 -1.59 29.01 0.49
CA ALA A 115 -0.71 28.09 1.20
C ALA A 115 0.42 27.53 0.31
N ALA A 116 0.12 27.24 -0.97
CA ALA A 116 1.10 26.72 -1.94
C ALA A 116 2.08 27.80 -2.47
N THR A 117 1.76 29.08 -2.31
CA THR A 117 2.60 30.17 -2.81
C THR A 117 3.66 30.58 -1.81
N SER A 118 4.89 30.79 -2.30
CA SER A 118 5.94 31.47 -1.55
C SER A 118 6.07 32.91 -2.05
N GLY A 119 6.37 33.84 -1.14
CA GLY A 119 6.53 35.24 -1.47
C GLY A 119 6.21 36.19 -0.30
N PRO A 120 6.49 37.49 -0.47
CA PRO A 120 6.41 38.48 0.61
C PRO A 120 4.99 38.65 1.18
N ASN A 121 3.96 38.36 0.38
CA ASN A 121 2.55 38.53 0.76
C ASN A 121 1.86 37.20 1.10
N SER A 122 2.56 36.07 1.01
CA SER A 122 1.98 34.73 1.20
C SER A 122 1.41 34.55 2.60
N PHE A 123 2.24 34.75 3.64
CA PHE A 123 1.81 34.58 5.03
C PHE A 123 0.61 35.48 5.38
N SER A 124 0.67 36.76 5.00
CA SER A 124 -0.43 37.72 5.22
C SER A 124 -1.73 37.29 4.55
N SER A 125 -1.66 36.71 3.34
CA SER A 125 -2.81 36.19 2.62
C SER A 125 -3.39 34.94 3.30
N VAL A 126 -2.53 34.01 3.72
CA VAL A 126 -2.95 32.81 4.45
C VAL A 126 -3.61 33.20 5.78
N GLN A 127 -2.95 34.05 6.57
CA GLN A 127 -3.45 34.51 7.86
C GLN A 127 -4.81 35.19 7.73
N PHE A 128 -4.95 36.12 6.79
CA PHE A 128 -6.21 36.83 6.57
C PHE A 128 -7.35 35.88 6.13
N LEU A 129 -7.10 35.04 5.13
CA LEU A 129 -8.11 34.10 4.62
C LEU A 129 -8.53 33.09 5.69
N ALA A 130 -7.56 32.51 6.41
CA ALA A 130 -7.82 31.48 7.40
C ALA A 130 -8.55 32.05 8.64
N GLN A 131 -8.27 33.29 9.05
CA GLN A 131 -8.98 33.94 10.15
C GLN A 131 -10.38 34.44 9.75
N ARG A 132 -10.52 35.01 8.55
CA ARG A 132 -11.80 35.57 8.09
C ARG A 132 -12.79 34.49 7.65
N PHE A 133 -12.28 33.38 7.11
CA PHE A 133 -13.07 32.26 6.59
C PHE A 133 -12.56 30.92 7.17
N PRO A 134 -12.69 30.70 8.49
CA PRO A 134 -12.09 29.55 9.17
C PRO A 134 -12.58 28.21 8.65
N GLN A 135 -13.77 28.10 8.09
CA GLN A 135 -14.25 26.86 7.48
C GLN A 135 -13.33 26.36 6.35
N THR A 136 -12.64 27.26 5.64
CA THR A 136 -11.80 26.94 4.47
C THR A 136 -10.57 26.10 4.82
N VAL A 137 -10.06 26.17 6.05
CA VAL A 137 -8.87 25.40 6.48
C VAL A 137 -9.13 23.89 6.55
N SER A 138 -10.41 23.51 6.66
CA SER A 138 -10.86 22.12 6.82
C SER A 138 -11.40 21.48 5.54
N ILE A 139 -11.52 22.26 4.46
CA ILE A 139 -12.08 21.79 3.18
C ILE A 139 -10.93 21.24 2.34
N PRO A 140 -10.92 19.94 2.01
CA PRO A 140 -9.90 19.37 1.12
C PRO A 140 -10.18 19.67 -0.35
N ASP A 141 -9.12 19.68 -1.17
CA ASP A 141 -9.19 19.74 -2.62
C ASP A 141 -9.61 18.39 -3.27
N ALA A 142 -9.60 18.33 -4.61
CA ALA A 142 -9.87 17.12 -5.38
C ALA A 142 -8.97 15.93 -5.03
N SER A 143 -7.78 16.16 -4.50
CA SER A 143 -6.79 15.15 -4.13
C SER A 143 -6.92 14.76 -2.65
N GLY A 144 -7.89 15.34 -1.91
CA GLY A 144 -8.00 15.17 -0.47
C GLY A 144 -6.98 16.01 0.32
N ASN A 145 -6.24 16.90 -0.35
CA ASN A 145 -5.23 17.74 0.29
C ASN A 145 -5.91 18.92 0.97
N LEU A 146 -5.65 19.10 2.26
CA LEU A 146 -5.97 20.32 3.00
C LEU A 146 -5.00 21.46 2.62
N PRO A 147 -5.30 22.73 2.96
CA PRO A 147 -4.35 23.83 2.79
C PRO A 147 -2.98 23.57 3.44
N LEU A 148 -2.95 22.85 4.57
CA LEU A 148 -1.70 22.43 5.22
C LEU A 148 -0.84 21.51 4.33
N HIS A 149 -1.44 20.63 3.52
CA HIS A 149 -0.68 19.81 2.56
C HIS A 149 -0.09 20.68 1.44
N HIS A 150 -0.83 21.69 0.99
CA HIS A 150 -0.34 22.64 -0.03
C HIS A 150 0.82 23.49 0.50
N ALA A 151 0.78 23.93 1.76
CA ALA A 151 1.93 24.57 2.41
C ALA A 151 3.16 23.66 2.51
N LEU A 152 2.97 22.34 2.41
CA LEU A 152 4.05 21.35 2.44
C LEU A 152 4.42 20.83 1.04
N GLN A 153 3.85 21.39 -0.03
CA GLN A 153 4.04 20.94 -1.42
C GLN A 153 5.04 21.77 -2.21
N SER A 154 5.46 22.94 -1.72
CA SER A 154 6.25 23.86 -2.52
C SER A 154 7.61 23.27 -2.89
N LEU A 155 7.85 23.12 -4.19
CA LEU A 155 9.09 22.57 -4.77
C LEU A 155 10.19 23.62 -4.96
N PHE A 156 9.86 24.91 -4.82
CA PHE A 156 10.78 26.01 -5.13
C PHE A 156 11.26 26.73 -3.86
N GLU A 157 10.36 27.03 -2.94
CA GLU A 157 10.67 27.63 -1.63
C GLU A 157 9.71 27.09 -0.59
N HIS A 158 10.23 26.51 0.49
CA HIS A 158 9.41 25.96 1.57
C HIS A 158 8.54 27.06 2.22
N SER A 159 7.28 26.74 2.51
CA SER A 159 6.44 27.62 3.31
C SER A 159 7.05 27.84 4.69
N THR A 160 6.84 29.03 5.25
CA THR A 160 7.44 29.39 6.53
C THR A 160 6.78 28.64 7.69
N LEU A 161 7.51 28.49 8.79
CA LEU A 161 6.99 27.85 10.00
C LEU A 161 5.73 28.56 10.52
N GLU A 162 5.66 29.89 10.41
CA GLU A 162 4.51 30.69 10.84
C GLU A 162 3.25 30.33 10.04
N THR A 163 3.40 30.07 8.73
CA THR A 163 2.28 29.63 7.87
C THR A 163 1.75 28.28 8.32
N ILE A 164 2.65 27.34 8.62
CA ILE A 164 2.31 26.01 9.13
C ILE A 164 1.63 26.10 10.50
N GLN A 165 2.18 26.89 11.42
CA GLN A 165 1.62 27.14 12.75
C GLN A 165 0.21 27.72 12.66
N CYS A 166 0.01 28.77 11.84
CA CYS A 166 -1.30 29.40 11.68
C CYS A 166 -2.37 28.41 11.21
N LEU A 167 -2.06 27.57 10.23
CA LEU A 167 -2.99 26.56 9.72
C LEU A 167 -3.28 25.44 10.74
N VAL A 168 -2.27 24.99 11.47
CA VAL A 168 -2.41 23.95 12.49
C VAL A 168 -3.19 24.47 13.71
N GLU A 169 -2.95 25.69 14.17
CA GLU A 169 -3.66 26.31 15.29
C GLU A 169 -5.16 26.47 15.01
N LEU A 170 -5.51 26.88 13.79
CA LEU A 170 -6.90 27.04 13.37
C LEU A 170 -7.61 25.69 13.16
N TYR A 171 -6.88 24.64 12.78
CA TYR A 171 -7.43 23.30 12.63
C TYR A 171 -6.45 22.20 13.02
N PRO A 172 -6.32 21.89 14.33
CA PRO A 172 -5.32 20.94 14.84
C PRO A 172 -5.48 19.51 14.31
N LYS A 173 -6.71 19.12 13.95
CA LYS A 173 -6.98 17.80 13.37
C LYS A 173 -6.34 17.61 11.98
N SER A 174 -5.96 18.70 11.31
CA SER A 174 -5.30 18.65 10.00
C SER A 174 -4.03 17.81 10.00
N VAL A 175 -3.27 17.80 11.10
CA VAL A 175 -1.98 17.09 11.24
C VAL A 175 -2.13 15.57 11.05
N LEU A 176 -3.33 15.02 11.30
CA LEU A 176 -3.63 13.58 11.16
C LEU A 176 -4.50 13.28 9.94
N GLN A 177 -4.98 14.30 9.23
CA GLN A 177 -5.86 14.11 8.08
C GLN A 177 -5.07 13.54 6.91
N LYS A 178 -5.49 12.38 6.41
CA LYS A 178 -4.90 11.77 5.23
C LYS A 178 -5.54 12.31 3.96
N ASN A 179 -4.72 12.56 2.94
CA ASN A 179 -5.19 12.83 1.57
C ASN A 179 -5.68 11.54 0.89
N LYS A 180 -6.06 11.61 -0.40
CA LYS A 180 -6.51 10.43 -1.17
C LYS A 180 -5.42 9.38 -1.41
N ASN A 181 -4.14 9.75 -1.30
CA ASN A 181 -3.02 8.82 -1.33
C ASN A 181 -2.78 8.13 0.03
N GLY A 182 -3.50 8.54 1.08
CA GLY A 182 -3.31 8.03 2.43
C GLY A 182 -2.17 8.72 3.20
N GLU A 183 -1.66 9.84 2.69
CA GLU A 183 -0.53 10.59 3.24
C GLU A 183 -1.01 11.66 4.22
N THR A 184 -0.37 11.80 5.38
CA THR A 184 -0.56 12.90 6.33
C THR A 184 0.36 14.09 5.99
N PRO A 185 0.10 15.29 6.53
CA PRO A 185 0.99 16.44 6.35
C PRO A 185 2.44 16.16 6.74
N LEU A 186 2.68 15.47 7.87
CA LEU A 186 4.03 15.13 8.29
C LEU A 186 4.74 14.19 7.31
N GLN A 187 4.02 13.22 6.74
CA GLN A 187 4.58 12.37 5.67
C GLN A 187 4.97 13.25 4.47
N PHE A 188 4.08 14.14 4.06
CA PHE A 188 4.32 15.06 2.95
C PHE A 188 5.55 15.96 3.18
N ALA A 189 5.73 16.49 4.40
CA ALA A 189 6.88 17.31 4.76
C ALA A 189 8.20 16.54 4.65
N ILE A 190 8.23 15.29 5.12
CA ILE A 190 9.42 14.43 5.03
C ILE A 190 9.72 14.05 3.58
N GLU A 191 8.69 13.73 2.80
CA GLU A 191 8.84 13.37 1.40
C GLU A 191 9.43 14.52 0.57
N ASN A 192 9.01 15.75 0.85
CA ASN A 192 9.54 16.96 0.22
C ASN A 192 10.79 17.54 0.93
N ALA A 193 11.38 16.80 1.86
CA ALA A 193 12.62 17.15 2.58
C ALA A 193 12.58 18.56 3.23
N TYR A 194 11.46 18.89 3.87
CA TYR A 194 11.30 20.14 4.61
C TYR A 194 12.30 20.27 5.77
N GLU A 195 12.57 21.51 6.17
CA GLU A 195 13.49 21.84 7.24
C GLU A 195 13.06 21.29 8.61
N ASP A 196 14.09 21.01 9.42
CA ASP A 196 14.00 20.44 10.75
C ASP A 196 12.95 21.11 11.67
N PRO A 197 12.85 22.45 11.75
CA PRO A 197 11.89 23.10 12.66
C PRO A 197 10.43 22.78 12.31
N ILE A 198 10.11 22.60 11.02
CA ILE A 198 8.76 22.26 10.58
C ILE A 198 8.46 20.80 10.92
N ILE A 199 9.43 19.90 10.72
CA ILE A 199 9.30 18.50 11.12
C ILE A 199 9.11 18.38 12.63
N ASP A 200 9.92 19.08 13.41
CA ASP A 200 9.85 19.07 14.88
C ASP A 200 8.52 19.65 15.39
N TYR A 201 8.05 20.75 14.79
CA TYR A 201 6.75 21.31 15.12
C TYR A 201 5.63 20.31 14.81
N LEU A 202 5.54 19.79 13.58
CA LEU A 202 4.50 18.83 13.21
C LEU A 202 4.56 17.56 14.07
N ALA A 203 5.75 17.07 14.41
CA ALA A 203 5.95 15.93 15.31
C ALA A 203 5.44 16.23 16.73
N SER A 204 5.67 17.45 17.25
CA SER A 204 5.20 17.86 18.57
C SER A 204 3.67 17.90 18.70
N GLN A 205 2.96 18.09 17.58
CA GLN A 205 1.50 18.13 17.53
C GLN A 205 0.86 16.72 17.47
N LEU A 206 1.67 15.66 17.35
CA LEU A 206 1.17 14.29 17.29
C LEU A 206 0.71 13.81 18.68
N PRO A 207 -0.50 13.22 18.81
CA PRO A 207 -0.97 12.67 20.08
C PRO A 207 -0.02 11.56 20.59
N SER A 208 0.37 11.65 21.87
CA SER A 208 1.54 10.99 22.45
C SER A 208 1.46 9.47 22.70
N ARG A 209 0.53 8.70 22.12
CA ARG A 209 0.53 7.23 22.27
C ARG A 209 0.03 6.52 21.01
N GLN A 210 0.86 5.59 20.52
CA GLN A 210 0.55 4.55 19.53
C GLN A 210 0.39 5.01 18.08
N GLN A 211 1.33 5.81 17.58
CA GLN A 211 1.38 6.03 16.13
C GLN A 211 2.17 4.91 15.45
N GLU A 212 1.44 4.07 14.71
CA GLU A 212 2.03 3.31 13.62
C GLU A 212 2.33 4.30 12.50
N PHE A 213 3.61 4.63 12.33
CA PHE A 213 4.04 5.44 11.22
C PHE A 213 4.48 4.52 10.08
N SER A 214 3.85 4.66 8.92
CA SER A 214 4.19 3.89 7.72
C SER A 214 4.56 4.82 6.58
N PHE A 215 5.75 4.67 6.01
CA PHE A 215 6.10 5.34 4.76
C PHE A 215 5.52 4.58 3.56
N GLY A 216 4.97 5.32 2.60
CA GLY A 216 4.23 4.83 1.46
C GLY A 216 5.09 4.45 0.25
N ASN A 217 4.44 3.77 -0.71
CA ASN A 217 5.03 3.27 -1.95
C ASN A 217 5.22 4.41 -2.95
N CYS A 218 6.31 5.18 -2.89
CA CYS A 218 6.86 5.97 -4.02
C CYS A 218 8.13 6.79 -3.68
N LEU A 219 8.83 6.49 -2.57
CA LEU A 219 9.91 7.34 -2.07
C LEU A 219 11.28 6.63 -2.02
N ILE A 220 12.33 7.36 -2.41
CA ILE A 220 13.73 6.97 -2.13
C ILE A 220 14.09 7.45 -0.72
N LEU A 221 14.45 6.56 0.20
CA LEU A 221 14.95 6.97 1.52
C LEU A 221 16.45 7.28 1.43
N ASN A 222 16.75 8.57 1.23
CA ASN A 222 18.10 9.14 1.27
C ASN A 222 18.48 9.58 2.69
N ILE A 223 19.68 10.17 2.84
CA ILE A 223 20.19 10.60 4.14
C ILE A 223 19.32 11.71 4.76
N ASP A 224 18.91 12.71 3.99
CA ASP A 224 18.10 13.85 4.49
C ASP A 224 16.73 13.39 5.01
N ARG A 225 16.06 12.54 4.24
CA ARG A 225 14.78 11.94 4.65
C ARG A 225 14.97 11.11 5.92
N CYS A 226 16.01 10.28 5.98
CA CYS A 226 16.31 9.50 7.18
C CYS A 226 16.69 10.36 8.40
N HIS A 227 17.29 11.54 8.22
CA HIS A 227 17.48 12.52 9.30
C HIS A 227 16.14 13.01 9.84
N ALA A 228 15.21 13.37 8.97
CA ALA A 228 13.86 13.74 9.38
C ALA A 228 13.12 12.56 10.07
N LEU A 229 13.29 11.33 9.56
CA LEU A 229 12.73 10.12 10.17
C LEU A 229 13.20 9.91 11.59
N THR A 230 14.51 10.04 11.82
CA THR A 230 15.11 9.69 13.11
C THR A 230 14.69 10.68 14.21
N ARG A 231 14.32 11.91 13.85
CA ARG A 231 13.69 12.87 14.77
C ARG A 231 12.32 12.43 15.29
N LEU A 232 11.60 11.61 14.53
CA LEU A 232 10.29 11.12 14.95
C LEU A 232 10.37 9.98 15.97
N LEU A 233 11.51 9.31 16.10
CA LEU A 233 11.67 8.11 16.94
C LEU A 233 11.15 8.23 18.39
N PRO A 234 11.29 9.38 19.09
CA PRO A 234 10.74 9.54 20.45
C PRO A 234 9.20 9.46 20.51
N TYR A 235 8.52 9.75 19.40
CA TYR A 235 7.06 9.80 19.30
C TYR A 235 6.44 8.49 18.77
N LEU A 236 7.26 7.55 18.28
CA LEU A 236 6.79 6.35 17.58
C LEU A 236 6.86 5.08 18.43
N THR A 237 5.83 4.24 18.30
CA THR A 237 5.84 2.86 18.83
C THR A 237 6.10 1.83 17.73
N SER A 238 5.75 2.16 16.48
CA SER A 238 5.95 1.30 15.32
C SER A 238 6.42 2.14 14.14
N LEU A 239 7.56 1.77 13.56
CA LEU A 239 8.11 2.38 12.36
C LEU A 239 8.08 1.36 11.22
N THR A 240 7.35 1.68 10.15
CA THR A 240 7.29 0.89 8.93
C THR A 240 7.84 1.69 7.76
N CYS A 241 8.94 1.22 7.17
CA CYS A 241 9.58 1.85 6.02
C CYS A 241 9.38 0.98 4.78
N ARG A 242 8.61 1.47 3.79
CA ARG A 242 8.37 0.80 2.50
C ARG A 242 8.84 1.64 1.31
N PRO A 243 10.15 1.99 1.23
CA PRO A 243 10.63 2.82 0.13
C PRO A 243 10.63 2.05 -1.19
N THR A 244 10.65 2.79 -2.29
CA THR A 244 10.98 2.24 -3.61
C THR A 244 12.45 1.86 -3.69
N GLN A 245 13.32 2.62 -3.01
CA GLN A 245 14.75 2.40 -2.95
C GLN A 245 15.35 2.92 -1.63
N TRP A 246 16.29 2.14 -1.08
CA TRP A 246 17.15 2.58 0.02
C TRP A 246 18.47 3.14 -0.54
N THR A 247 18.93 4.28 -0.02
CA THR A 247 20.35 4.63 -0.13
C THR A 247 21.11 4.01 1.05
N TRP A 248 22.40 3.75 0.84
CA TRP A 248 23.25 3.20 1.90
C TRP A 248 23.35 4.16 3.08
N GLU A 249 23.62 5.43 2.82
CA GLU A 249 23.75 6.49 3.82
C GLU A 249 22.47 6.67 4.65
N GLY A 250 21.30 6.64 4.01
CA GLY A 250 20.02 6.79 4.69
C GLY A 250 19.75 5.64 5.66
N MET A 251 19.94 4.40 5.21
CA MET A 251 19.78 3.24 6.09
C MET A 251 20.83 3.21 7.21
N ASP A 252 22.08 3.53 6.90
CA ASP A 252 23.18 3.60 7.86
C ASP A 252 22.87 4.60 8.98
N HIS A 253 22.42 5.80 8.61
CA HIS A 253 21.97 6.83 9.54
C HIS A 253 20.80 6.36 10.40
N LEU A 254 19.77 5.75 9.78
CA LEU A 254 18.60 5.26 10.50
C LEU A 254 18.98 4.23 11.58
N LEU A 255 19.74 3.21 11.21
CA LEU A 255 20.15 2.16 12.16
C LEU A 255 21.10 2.68 13.22
N THR A 256 22.09 3.50 12.84
CA THR A 256 23.03 4.10 13.80
C THR A 256 22.30 4.96 14.82
N THR A 257 21.33 5.77 14.37
CA THR A 257 20.54 6.61 15.27
C THR A 257 19.59 5.78 16.13
N LEU A 258 19.01 4.69 15.63
CA LEU A 258 18.23 3.74 16.44
C LEU A 258 19.08 3.10 17.56
N VAL A 259 20.33 2.74 17.27
CA VAL A 259 21.28 2.21 18.28
C VAL A 259 21.60 3.28 19.33
N LYS A 260 21.93 4.51 18.89
CA LYS A 260 22.28 5.63 19.78
C LYS A 260 21.09 6.11 20.63
N SER A 261 19.91 6.15 20.04
CA SER A 261 18.65 6.53 20.70
C SER A 261 18.00 5.37 21.44
N SER A 262 18.74 4.28 21.69
CA SER A 262 18.21 3.12 22.41
C SER A 262 17.61 3.46 23.77
N SER A 263 18.02 4.53 24.45
CA SER A 263 17.40 4.95 25.72
C SER A 263 16.17 5.86 25.58
N THR A 264 15.96 6.49 24.42
CA THR A 264 14.92 7.52 24.21
C THR A 264 13.83 7.10 23.22
N SER A 265 14.16 6.21 22.30
CA SER A 265 13.22 5.61 21.36
C SER A 265 12.24 4.69 22.09
N ARG A 266 10.97 4.71 21.66
CA ARG A 266 9.91 3.83 22.15
C ARG A 266 9.45 2.82 21.10
N VAL A 267 10.25 2.64 20.05
CA VAL A 267 9.89 1.81 18.89
C VAL A 267 9.95 0.34 19.28
N GLN A 268 8.78 -0.26 19.47
CA GLN A 268 8.60 -1.69 19.75
C GLN A 268 8.51 -2.53 18.48
N LYS A 269 8.12 -1.93 17.34
CA LYS A 269 7.98 -2.62 16.06
C LYS A 269 8.73 -1.89 14.95
N LEU A 270 9.65 -2.58 14.30
CA LEU A 270 10.43 -2.05 13.18
C LEU A 270 10.20 -2.93 11.95
N VAL A 271 9.68 -2.34 10.89
CA VAL A 271 9.44 -3.01 9.61
C VAL A 271 10.27 -2.30 8.54
N LEU A 272 11.23 -3.03 7.96
CA LEU A 272 12.09 -2.54 6.89
C LEU A 272 11.83 -3.37 5.63
N GLU A 273 11.15 -2.77 4.66
CA GLU A 273 10.81 -3.45 3.40
C GLU A 273 11.77 -3.08 2.26
N TRP A 274 11.87 -3.98 1.29
CA TRP A 274 12.66 -3.79 0.06
C TRP A 274 14.16 -3.51 0.25
N ILE A 275 14.78 -4.05 1.30
CA ILE A 275 16.23 -3.93 1.50
C ILE A 275 16.96 -4.68 0.36
N PRO A 276 17.88 -4.03 -0.38
CA PRO A 276 18.65 -4.74 -1.40
C PRO A 276 19.57 -5.79 -0.78
N ARG A 277 19.62 -6.99 -1.36
CA ARG A 277 20.52 -8.08 -0.94
C ARG A 277 21.98 -7.64 -0.72
N ALA A 278 22.48 -6.73 -1.56
CA ALA A 278 23.83 -6.18 -1.49
C ALA A 278 24.19 -5.56 -0.13
N PHE A 279 23.21 -5.10 0.64
CA PHE A 279 23.42 -4.55 1.98
C PHE A 279 23.99 -5.60 2.95
N PHE A 280 23.65 -6.88 2.76
CA PHE A 280 24.13 -7.96 3.62
C PHE A 280 25.38 -8.66 3.06
N THR A 281 25.66 -8.51 1.76
CA THR A 281 26.78 -9.24 1.12
C THR A 281 28.00 -8.39 0.84
N SER A 282 27.80 -7.12 0.50
CA SER A 282 28.87 -6.23 0.03
C SER A 282 29.28 -5.19 1.08
N ASN A 283 28.44 -4.97 2.09
CA ASN A 283 28.70 -3.97 3.12
C ASN A 283 28.57 -4.59 4.53
N HIS A 284 29.71 -4.90 5.15
CA HIS A 284 29.71 -5.50 6.49
C HIS A 284 29.19 -4.56 7.58
N ARG A 285 29.24 -3.23 7.39
CA ARG A 285 28.78 -2.25 8.39
C ARG A 285 27.29 -2.36 8.64
N MET A 286 26.51 -2.62 7.59
CA MET A 286 25.07 -2.79 7.69
C MET A 286 24.67 -3.97 8.59
N GLY A 287 25.33 -5.11 8.39
CA GLY A 287 25.15 -6.27 9.26
C GLY A 287 25.61 -6.01 10.69
N GLN A 288 26.65 -5.19 10.89
CA GLN A 288 27.09 -4.74 12.21
C GLN A 288 26.06 -3.84 12.89
N HIS A 289 25.49 -2.83 12.21
CA HIS A 289 24.49 -1.94 12.81
C HIS A 289 23.22 -2.67 13.24
N LEU A 290 22.73 -3.64 12.45
CA LEU A 290 21.62 -4.49 12.89
C LEU A 290 22.01 -5.38 14.07
N ARG A 291 23.24 -5.88 14.10
CA ARG A 291 23.78 -6.66 15.23
C ARG A 291 23.80 -5.82 16.50
N ASP A 292 24.30 -4.60 16.41
CA ASP A 292 24.42 -3.67 17.53
C ASP A 292 23.04 -3.23 18.02
N LEU A 293 22.08 -3.04 17.10
CA LEU A 293 20.69 -2.77 17.44
C LEU A 293 20.10 -3.89 18.29
N LEU A 294 20.22 -5.14 17.84
CA LEU A 294 19.71 -6.30 18.59
C LEU A 294 20.43 -6.51 19.94
N ARG A 295 21.72 -6.20 20.03
CA ARG A 295 22.46 -6.24 21.30
C ARG A 295 22.05 -5.13 22.25
N SER A 296 21.86 -3.91 21.75
CA SER A 296 21.43 -2.76 22.55
C SER A 296 20.04 -2.95 23.15
N ASN A 297 19.17 -3.70 22.45
CA ASN A 297 17.82 -4.09 22.90
C ASN A 297 17.81 -4.80 24.27
N ASN A 298 18.89 -5.53 24.60
CA ASN A 298 18.99 -6.26 25.86
C ASN A 298 19.46 -5.38 27.03
N ASN A 299 20.16 -4.28 26.76
CA ASN A 299 20.86 -3.51 27.79
C ASN A 299 20.07 -2.29 28.29
N ASN A 300 19.21 -1.70 27.46
CA ASN A 300 18.73 -0.32 27.68
C ASN A 300 17.19 -0.17 27.63
N ASN A 301 16.38 -0.86 28.44
CA ASN A 301 14.93 -0.62 28.66
C ASN A 301 14.00 -0.45 27.42
N ASN A 302 14.53 -0.56 26.23
CA ASN A 302 13.88 -0.29 24.96
C ASN A 302 13.74 -1.63 24.30
N THR A 303 12.55 -2.19 24.40
CA THR A 303 12.27 -3.53 23.95
C THR A 303 11.67 -3.41 22.55
N LEU A 304 12.51 -3.38 21.53
CA LEU A 304 12.09 -3.81 20.20
C LEU A 304 11.58 -5.26 20.34
N LEU A 305 10.29 -5.46 20.08
CA LEU A 305 9.57 -6.73 20.21
C LEU A 305 9.27 -7.37 18.85
N ASP A 306 9.10 -6.60 17.77
CA ASP A 306 8.79 -7.11 16.43
C ASP A 306 9.74 -6.50 15.40
N LEU A 307 10.63 -7.32 14.84
CA LEU A 307 11.51 -6.94 13.74
C LEU A 307 11.09 -7.69 12.48
N ARG A 308 10.67 -6.93 11.45
CA ARG A 308 10.33 -7.48 10.14
C ARG A 308 11.27 -6.94 9.09
N ILE A 309 11.93 -7.84 8.38
CA ILE A 309 12.85 -7.51 7.31
C ILE A 309 12.36 -8.17 6.03
N GLN A 310 12.24 -7.38 4.97
CA GLN A 310 12.03 -7.89 3.63
C GLN A 310 13.23 -7.54 2.75
N VAL A 311 13.87 -8.58 2.23
CA VAL A 311 15.06 -8.48 1.39
C VAL A 311 14.68 -8.79 -0.06
N LYS A 312 15.14 -7.95 -0.97
CA LYS A 312 14.92 -8.11 -2.41
C LYS A 312 16.23 -8.35 -3.13
N ASN A 313 16.22 -9.39 -3.95
CA ASN A 313 17.20 -9.58 -5.01
C ASN A 313 16.62 -9.08 -6.34
N ALA A 314 17.50 -8.57 -7.22
CA ALA A 314 17.08 -8.26 -8.58
C ALA A 314 16.79 -9.57 -9.32
N TRP A 315 15.66 -9.66 -10.01
CA TRP A 315 15.21 -10.91 -10.65
C TRP A 315 16.19 -11.47 -11.70
N PHE A 316 17.08 -10.61 -12.23
CA PHE A 316 18.12 -10.97 -13.19
C PHE A 316 19.46 -11.37 -12.54
N ASP A 317 19.65 -11.08 -11.25
CA ASP A 317 20.88 -11.43 -10.53
C ASP A 317 20.82 -12.90 -10.12
N LYS A 318 21.62 -13.72 -10.80
CA LYS A 318 21.68 -15.18 -10.61
C LYS A 318 22.77 -15.62 -9.63
N ASN A 319 23.31 -14.73 -8.80
CA ASN A 319 24.41 -15.04 -7.90
C ASN A 319 23.96 -15.76 -6.62
N ARG A 320 23.79 -17.08 -6.72
CA ARG A 320 23.39 -17.98 -5.62
C ARG A 320 24.29 -17.88 -4.40
N ASN A 321 25.61 -17.76 -4.60
CA ASN A 321 26.57 -17.68 -3.48
C ASN A 321 26.29 -16.45 -2.60
N SER A 322 25.85 -15.36 -3.23
CA SER A 322 25.55 -14.14 -2.50
C SER A 322 24.17 -14.19 -1.84
N ASP A 323 23.20 -14.92 -2.40
CA ASP A 323 21.94 -15.25 -1.71
C ASP A 323 22.21 -16.08 -0.44
N ILE A 324 23.10 -17.07 -0.53
CA ILE A 324 23.55 -17.89 0.60
C ILE A 324 24.25 -17.01 1.64
N LEU A 325 25.23 -16.20 1.23
CA LEU A 325 25.96 -15.30 2.13
C LEU A 325 25.04 -14.31 2.86
N CYS A 326 24.00 -13.81 2.18
CA CYS A 326 22.98 -12.96 2.78
C CYS A 326 22.25 -13.68 3.93
N LEU A 327 21.80 -14.93 3.70
CA LEU A 327 21.14 -15.73 4.72
C LEU A 327 22.08 -16.09 5.89
N GLU A 328 23.33 -16.40 5.61
CA GLU A 328 24.32 -16.68 6.65
C GLU A 328 24.63 -15.45 7.51
N THR A 329 24.66 -14.28 6.88
CA THR A 329 24.84 -13.00 7.57
C THR A 329 23.64 -12.70 8.47
N LEU A 330 22.42 -12.83 7.96
CA LEU A 330 21.19 -12.66 8.76
C LEU A 330 21.12 -13.66 9.92
N ARG A 331 21.46 -14.93 9.67
CA ARG A 331 21.58 -15.96 10.71
C ARG A 331 22.58 -15.52 11.79
N GLY A 332 23.78 -15.09 11.37
CA GLY A 332 24.83 -14.65 12.29
C GLY A 332 24.48 -13.39 13.07
N ILE A 333 23.60 -12.53 12.56
CA ILE A 333 23.07 -11.35 13.27
C ILE A 333 22.09 -11.79 14.36
N LEU A 334 21.12 -12.66 14.04
CA LEU A 334 20.11 -13.11 14.98
C LEU A 334 20.70 -13.93 16.13
N GLN A 335 21.71 -14.76 15.85
CA GLN A 335 22.40 -15.56 16.86
C GLN A 335 23.34 -14.75 17.78
N SER A 336 23.57 -13.47 17.46
CA SER A 336 24.58 -12.65 18.15
C SER A 336 24.10 -11.98 19.43
N ALA A 337 22.79 -12.03 19.69
CA ALA A 337 22.12 -11.34 20.76
C ALA A 337 21.20 -12.33 21.50
N VAL A 338 21.12 -12.18 22.82
CA VAL A 338 20.10 -12.85 23.62
C VAL A 338 18.84 -12.00 23.51
N LEU A 339 17.85 -12.51 22.78
CA LEU A 339 16.61 -11.79 22.49
C LEU A 339 15.55 -12.14 23.55
N PRO A 340 14.69 -11.19 23.95
CA PRO A 340 13.62 -11.47 24.90
C PRO A 340 12.66 -12.54 24.36
N PRO A 341 11.99 -13.33 25.21
CA PRO A 341 11.14 -14.44 24.78
C PRO A 341 9.95 -13.99 23.91
N GLU A 342 9.52 -12.74 24.08
CA GLU A 342 8.44 -12.13 23.30
C GLU A 342 8.90 -11.60 21.93
N PHE A 343 10.21 -11.61 21.65
CA PHE A 343 10.76 -11.10 20.40
C PHE A 343 10.30 -11.92 19.20
N ARG A 344 9.80 -11.22 18.18
CA ARG A 344 9.31 -11.80 16.93
C ARG A 344 10.17 -11.31 15.78
N PHE A 345 10.84 -12.25 15.13
CA PHE A 345 11.54 -12.00 13.88
C PHE A 345 10.72 -12.50 12.69
N SER A 346 10.49 -11.64 11.70
CA SER A 346 9.85 -11.99 10.43
C SER A 346 10.79 -11.70 9.26
N LEU A 347 10.96 -12.67 8.37
CA LEU A 347 11.77 -12.53 7.16
C LEU A 347 10.93 -12.77 5.91
N SER A 348 11.04 -11.87 4.93
CA SER A 348 10.52 -12.09 3.59
C SER A 348 11.64 -11.96 2.55
N LEU A 349 11.78 -12.96 1.69
CA LEU A 349 12.81 -13.02 0.65
C LEU A 349 12.13 -12.93 -0.71
N HIS A 350 12.63 -12.04 -1.56
CA HIS A 350 12.09 -11.84 -2.92
C HIS A 350 13.15 -12.16 -3.98
N SER A 351 12.82 -13.08 -4.89
CA SER A 351 13.67 -13.47 -6.03
C SER A 351 15.03 -14.09 -5.64
N PHE A 352 15.10 -14.80 -4.51
CA PHE A 352 16.31 -15.50 -4.07
C PHE A 352 16.45 -16.87 -4.74
N GLN A 353 17.69 -17.31 -4.95
CA GLN A 353 18.03 -18.67 -5.37
C GLN A 353 18.70 -19.43 -4.22
N LEU A 354 18.00 -20.40 -3.65
CA LEU A 354 18.39 -21.07 -2.41
C LEU A 354 18.57 -22.57 -2.63
N TYR A 355 19.48 -23.20 -1.89
CA TYR A 355 19.49 -24.65 -1.74
C TYR A 355 18.56 -25.06 -0.59
N LYS A 356 17.91 -26.21 -0.73
CA LYS A 356 17.07 -26.81 0.30
C LYS A 356 17.77 -26.85 1.67
N ASP A 357 18.99 -27.40 1.72
CA ASP A 357 19.75 -27.54 2.98
C ASP A 357 20.06 -26.19 3.62
N THR A 358 20.40 -25.17 2.82
CA THR A 358 20.68 -23.83 3.33
C THR A 358 19.44 -23.21 3.97
N LEU A 359 18.27 -23.41 3.35
CA LEU A 359 17.00 -22.94 3.89
C LEU A 359 16.64 -23.68 5.18
N GLU A 360 16.75 -25.01 5.21
CA GLU A 360 16.47 -25.82 6.40
C GLU A 360 17.38 -25.44 7.58
N GLN A 361 18.69 -25.31 7.32
CA GLN A 361 19.65 -24.84 8.32
C GLN A 361 19.34 -23.43 8.82
N PHE A 362 18.90 -22.52 7.94
CA PHE A 362 18.49 -21.18 8.34
C PHE A 362 17.28 -21.23 9.28
N ILE A 363 16.21 -21.94 8.91
CA ILE A 363 15.00 -22.03 9.74
C ILE A 363 15.34 -22.66 11.10
N GLN A 364 16.17 -23.71 11.12
CA GLN A 364 16.57 -24.40 12.35
C GLN A 364 17.40 -23.52 13.28
N LYS A 365 18.33 -22.74 12.73
CA LYS A 365 19.30 -21.95 13.52
C LYS A 365 18.82 -20.55 13.85
N ALA A 366 18.08 -19.91 12.94
CA ALA A 366 17.60 -18.54 13.10
C ALA A 366 16.20 -18.47 13.75
N GLN A 367 15.43 -19.58 13.72
CA GLN A 367 14.12 -19.71 14.36
C GLN A 367 13.18 -18.50 14.10
N PRO A 368 12.97 -18.09 12.83
CA PRO A 368 12.05 -16.99 12.53
C PRO A 368 10.62 -17.37 12.93
N LYS A 369 9.86 -16.41 13.45
CA LYS A 369 8.42 -16.60 13.72
C LYS A 369 7.59 -16.56 12.44
N ARG A 370 8.04 -15.80 11.43
CA ARG A 370 7.40 -15.73 10.10
C ARG A 370 8.44 -15.80 9.00
N LEU A 371 8.18 -16.62 7.99
CA LEU A 371 9.01 -16.72 6.80
C LEU A 371 8.15 -16.66 5.55
N SER A 372 8.51 -15.77 4.62
CA SER A 372 7.86 -15.60 3.32
C SER A 372 8.89 -15.71 2.20
N LEU A 373 8.64 -16.60 1.24
CA LEU A 373 9.44 -16.77 0.03
C LEU A 373 8.59 -16.36 -1.17
N ASN A 374 8.98 -15.27 -1.83
CA ASN A 374 8.23 -14.67 -2.93
C ASN A 374 9.08 -14.69 -4.20
N CYS A 375 8.60 -15.38 -5.25
CA CYS A 375 9.32 -15.55 -6.52
C CYS A 375 10.72 -16.18 -6.36
N CYS A 376 10.96 -16.92 -5.27
CA CYS A 376 12.24 -17.58 -5.02
C CYS A 376 12.37 -18.87 -5.85
N THR A 377 13.59 -19.38 -6.01
CA THR A 377 13.85 -20.69 -6.61
C THR A 377 14.63 -21.55 -5.61
N ILE A 378 14.13 -22.75 -5.32
CA ILE A 378 14.77 -23.71 -4.43
C ILE A 378 15.36 -24.84 -5.26
N PHE A 379 16.68 -25.05 -5.11
CA PHE A 379 17.45 -26.10 -5.78
C PHE A 379 17.70 -27.28 -4.83
N GLU A 380 17.89 -28.46 -5.43
CA GLU A 380 18.36 -29.65 -4.71
C GLU A 380 19.76 -29.40 -4.16
N SER A 381 20.08 -30.07 -3.06
CA SER A 381 21.28 -29.86 -2.25
C SER A 381 22.56 -29.74 -3.09
N ALA A 382 23.41 -28.76 -2.76
CA ALA A 382 24.71 -28.57 -3.41
C ALA A 382 25.62 -29.81 -3.28
N SER A 383 25.39 -30.66 -2.27
CA SER A 383 26.08 -31.93 -2.06
C SER A 383 25.84 -32.97 -3.16
N VAL A 384 24.72 -32.90 -3.90
CA VAL A 384 24.40 -33.79 -5.03
C VAL A 384 25.10 -33.32 -6.32
N ILE A 385 25.41 -32.03 -6.44
CA ILE A 385 26.13 -31.47 -7.60
C ILE A 385 27.65 -31.66 -7.43
N ALA A 386 28.14 -31.73 -6.18
CA ALA A 386 29.54 -32.01 -5.87
C ALA A 386 29.92 -33.51 -5.94
N SER A 387 28.94 -34.42 -5.92
CA SER A 387 29.17 -35.87 -5.84
C SER A 387 29.56 -36.55 -7.16
N ASN A 388 30.32 -35.86 -8.02
CA ASN A 388 31.26 -36.55 -8.90
C ASN A 388 32.57 -36.90 -8.19
N TYR A 389 32.78 -36.46 -6.94
CA TYR A 389 33.87 -36.95 -6.10
C TYR A 389 33.43 -37.13 -4.64
N ALA A 390 33.19 -38.40 -4.30
CA ALA A 390 33.18 -39.02 -2.98
C ALA A 390 32.00 -38.76 -2.00
N VAL A 391 31.48 -39.89 -1.50
CA VAL A 391 30.55 -40.15 -0.38
C VAL A 391 31.38 -41.06 0.58
N PRO A 392 31.23 -41.10 1.93
CA PRO A 392 29.93 -41.30 2.56
C PRO A 392 29.63 -40.75 3.98
N ALA A 393 28.31 -40.70 4.22
CA ALA A 393 27.56 -40.92 5.47
C ALA A 393 27.86 -40.06 6.71
N ALA A 394 26.83 -39.31 7.13
CA ALA A 394 26.58 -39.05 8.54
C ALA A 394 25.10 -39.35 8.83
N THR A 395 24.87 -40.53 9.42
CA THR A 395 23.70 -40.84 10.24
C THR A 395 23.69 -39.89 11.44
N GLY A 396 22.66 -39.05 11.52
CA GLY A 396 22.49 -38.08 12.59
C GLY A 396 21.02 -37.78 12.80
N THR A 397 20.33 -38.68 13.48
CA THR A 397 19.04 -38.41 14.12
C THR A 397 19.20 -37.25 15.12
N ALA A 398 18.69 -36.08 14.77
CA ALA A 398 18.43 -34.99 15.71
C ALA A 398 17.01 -34.46 15.47
N THR A 399 16.03 -35.24 15.91
CA THR A 399 14.69 -34.75 16.23
C THR A 399 14.74 -34.00 17.57
N ARG A 400 13.94 -32.92 17.67
CA ARG A 400 13.66 -32.06 18.85
C ARG A 400 14.68 -30.91 19.01
N ASP A 401 14.38 -29.63 18.79
CA ASP A 401 13.12 -28.90 18.97
C ASP A 401 12.38 -28.53 17.68
N VAL A 402 11.06 -28.65 17.75
CA VAL A 402 10.14 -28.32 16.68
C VAL A 402 10.23 -26.82 16.36
N MET A 403 10.47 -26.50 15.09
CA MET A 403 10.60 -25.13 14.57
C MET A 403 9.55 -24.19 15.18
N SER A 404 9.98 -23.08 15.77
CA SER A 404 9.12 -22.05 16.37
C SER A 404 8.30 -21.21 15.38
N LEU A 405 8.37 -21.57 14.09
CA LEU A 405 7.75 -20.89 12.96
C LEU A 405 6.22 -20.95 13.08
N GLU A 406 5.58 -19.79 13.14
CA GLU A 406 4.12 -19.64 13.26
C GLU A 406 3.45 -19.36 11.91
N ARG A 407 4.19 -18.77 10.95
CA ARG A 407 3.71 -18.46 9.60
C ARG A 407 4.72 -18.79 8.53
N LEU A 408 4.28 -19.53 7.51
CA LEU A 408 5.04 -19.85 6.31
C LEU A 408 4.26 -19.44 5.06
N GLU A 409 4.87 -18.64 4.20
CA GLU A 409 4.30 -18.24 2.91
C GLU A 409 5.24 -18.62 1.77
N LEU A 410 4.75 -19.39 0.81
CA LEU A 410 5.41 -19.69 -0.46
C LEU A 410 4.56 -19.11 -1.58
N VAL A 411 5.05 -18.07 -2.24
CA VAL A 411 4.34 -17.36 -3.30
C VAL A 411 5.18 -17.38 -4.57
N GLN A 412 4.68 -18.03 -5.62
CA GLN A 412 5.32 -18.19 -6.93
C GLN A 412 6.75 -18.72 -6.80
N THR A 413 6.97 -19.62 -5.84
CA THR A 413 8.29 -20.18 -5.54
C THR A 413 8.51 -21.42 -6.40
N ARG A 414 9.60 -21.43 -7.18
CA ARG A 414 9.93 -22.52 -8.09
C ARG A 414 10.76 -23.59 -7.38
N MET A 415 10.37 -24.84 -7.51
CA MET A 415 11.13 -26.00 -7.01
C MET A 415 10.69 -27.27 -7.75
N SER A 416 11.51 -28.33 -7.70
CA SER A 416 11.10 -29.64 -8.22
C SER A 416 10.04 -30.30 -7.32
N ASN A 417 9.30 -31.27 -7.87
CA ASN A 417 8.33 -32.06 -7.11
C ASN A 417 8.98 -32.79 -5.92
N THR A 418 10.17 -33.34 -6.12
CA THR A 418 10.98 -34.02 -5.08
C THR A 418 11.25 -33.09 -3.89
N ILE A 419 11.66 -31.85 -4.16
CA ILE A 419 11.87 -30.83 -3.12
C ILE A 419 10.55 -30.46 -2.45
N PHE A 420 9.49 -30.26 -3.25
CA PHE A 420 8.19 -29.86 -2.71
C PHE A 420 7.63 -30.92 -1.75
N GLN A 421 7.64 -32.19 -2.13
CA GLN A 421 7.21 -33.29 -1.27
C GLN A 421 8.04 -33.39 0.02
N ALA A 422 9.37 -33.21 -0.08
CA ALA A 422 10.22 -33.18 1.09
C ALA A 422 9.90 -31.98 2.01
N LEU A 423 9.62 -30.81 1.43
CA LEU A 423 9.22 -29.62 2.16
C LEU A 423 7.87 -29.82 2.87
N LEU A 424 6.89 -30.46 2.22
CA LEU A 424 5.61 -30.81 2.83
C LEU A 424 5.82 -31.77 4.02
N ALA A 425 6.70 -32.76 3.89
CA ALA A 425 7.04 -33.65 5.00
C ALA A 425 7.65 -32.88 6.19
N THR A 426 8.52 -31.91 5.93
CA THR A 426 9.06 -31.01 6.97
C THR A 426 7.98 -30.13 7.59
N ILE A 427 7.06 -29.58 6.79
CA ILE A 427 5.95 -28.74 7.27
C ILE A 427 5.02 -29.52 8.21
N ARG A 428 4.73 -30.80 7.93
CA ARG A 428 3.92 -31.66 8.81
C ARG A 428 4.47 -31.77 10.23
N GLN A 429 5.78 -31.64 10.38
CA GLN A 429 6.47 -31.73 11.67
C GLN A 429 6.45 -30.40 12.46
N MET A 430 6.03 -29.29 11.85
CA MET A 430 6.00 -27.96 12.49
C MET A 430 4.76 -27.79 13.38
N GLN A 431 4.86 -28.13 14.66
CA GLN A 431 3.74 -28.09 15.62
C GLN A 431 3.24 -26.67 15.94
N HIS A 432 4.08 -25.64 15.79
CA HIS A 432 3.71 -24.25 16.08
C HIS A 432 3.15 -23.50 14.86
N LEU A 433 3.11 -24.12 13.68
CA LEU A 433 2.65 -23.48 12.47
C LEU A 433 1.13 -23.28 12.51
N LYS A 434 0.71 -22.02 12.46
CA LYS A 434 -0.70 -21.59 12.48
C LYS A 434 -1.16 -21.05 11.14
N HIS A 435 -0.25 -20.45 10.37
CA HIS A 435 -0.59 -19.80 9.12
C HIS A 435 0.24 -20.38 7.97
N LEU A 436 -0.42 -20.97 6.99
CA LEU A 436 0.22 -21.52 5.79
C LEU A 436 -0.37 -20.89 4.52
N LYS A 437 0.48 -20.36 3.66
CA LYS A 437 0.09 -19.80 2.37
C LYS A 437 0.93 -20.41 1.26
N LEU A 438 0.28 -21.04 0.31
CA LEU A 438 0.86 -21.74 -0.84
C LEU A 438 0.21 -21.19 -2.11
N ILE A 439 0.91 -20.33 -2.84
CA ILE A 439 0.42 -19.74 -4.09
C ILE A 439 1.41 -20.12 -5.19
N PHE A 440 0.97 -20.89 -6.17
CA PHE A 440 1.79 -21.33 -7.30
C PHE A 440 1.14 -20.93 -8.63
N ARG A 441 1.94 -20.71 -9.69
CA ARG A 441 1.42 -20.43 -11.03
C ARG A 441 1.12 -21.74 -11.77
N ARG A 442 0.14 -21.68 -12.69
CA ARG A 442 -0.30 -22.80 -13.58
C ARG A 442 0.83 -23.50 -14.36
N THR A 443 1.98 -22.85 -14.53
CA THR A 443 3.11 -23.29 -15.37
C THR A 443 4.35 -23.68 -14.56
N GLU A 444 4.26 -23.76 -13.23
CA GLU A 444 5.38 -24.24 -12.41
C GLU A 444 5.42 -25.77 -12.54
N ASP A 445 6.38 -26.26 -13.33
CA ASP A 445 6.62 -27.68 -13.62
C ASP A 445 6.97 -28.44 -12.33
N PHE A 446 5.95 -28.90 -11.60
CA PHE A 446 6.09 -29.95 -10.59
C PHE A 446 6.27 -31.34 -11.22
N GLY A 447 6.96 -31.40 -12.37
CA GLY A 447 7.42 -32.63 -13.03
C GLY A 447 6.52 -33.85 -12.85
N ASP A 448 5.33 -33.85 -13.45
CA ASP A 448 4.86 -35.00 -14.24
C ASP A 448 3.58 -34.70 -15.04
N VAL A 449 3.77 -34.71 -16.36
CA VAL A 449 2.93 -35.05 -17.53
C VAL A 449 1.41 -34.81 -17.56
N ARG A 450 0.59 -34.74 -16.49
CA ARG A 450 -0.87 -34.74 -16.72
C ARG A 450 -1.83 -34.24 -15.63
N GLY A 451 -1.40 -33.74 -14.47
CA GLY A 451 -2.36 -33.34 -13.44
C GLY A 451 -1.77 -32.41 -12.38
N LEU A 452 -2.60 -31.50 -11.86
CA LEU A 452 -2.30 -30.71 -10.67
C LEU A 452 -1.89 -31.64 -9.52
N LEU A 453 -0.88 -31.26 -8.74
CA LEU A 453 -0.45 -32.02 -7.57
C LEU A 453 -1.59 -32.08 -6.53
N ASP A 454 -1.97 -33.29 -6.12
CA ASP A 454 -3.03 -33.50 -5.13
C ASP A 454 -2.51 -33.26 -3.70
N MET A 455 -3.09 -32.27 -3.04
CA MET A 455 -2.76 -31.83 -1.70
C MET A 455 -3.78 -32.28 -0.65
N THR A 456 -4.78 -33.08 -1.03
CA THR A 456 -5.94 -33.42 -0.18
C THR A 456 -5.51 -34.01 1.17
N ASP A 457 -4.67 -35.04 1.15
CA ASP A 457 -4.23 -35.72 2.38
C ASP A 457 -3.36 -34.81 3.27
N PHE A 458 -2.51 -33.99 2.64
CA PHE A 458 -1.70 -33.02 3.37
C PHE A 458 -2.58 -31.95 4.06
N VAL A 459 -3.57 -31.43 3.35
CA VAL A 459 -4.49 -30.45 3.90
C VAL A 459 -5.31 -31.08 5.03
N ALA A 460 -5.83 -32.30 4.85
CA ALA A 460 -6.58 -33.01 5.88
C ALA A 460 -5.78 -33.19 7.19
N ASP A 461 -4.48 -33.50 7.09
CA ASP A 461 -3.57 -33.66 8.22
C ASP A 461 -3.24 -32.32 8.92
N MET A 462 -3.06 -31.24 8.16
CA MET A 462 -2.65 -29.93 8.70
C MET A 462 -3.82 -29.09 9.24
N LEU A 463 -5.03 -29.27 8.70
CA LEU A 463 -6.21 -28.45 9.02
C LEU A 463 -6.52 -28.33 10.52
N PRO A 464 -6.42 -29.39 11.36
CA PRO A 464 -6.72 -29.28 12.79
C PRO A 464 -5.81 -28.30 13.55
N ARG A 465 -4.65 -27.93 12.99
CA ARG A 465 -3.64 -27.09 13.64
C ARG A 465 -3.57 -25.67 13.07
N LEU A 466 -4.09 -25.45 11.87
CA LEU A 466 -3.98 -24.17 11.17
C LEU A 466 -5.11 -23.20 11.55
N GLU A 467 -4.75 -21.93 11.71
CA GLU A 467 -5.64 -20.77 11.79
C GLU A 467 -5.86 -20.09 10.41
N THR A 468 -4.94 -20.26 9.45
CA THR A 468 -5.20 -19.81 8.08
C THR A 468 -4.52 -20.73 7.09
N LEU A 469 -5.23 -21.08 6.02
CA LEU A 469 -4.69 -21.85 4.91
C LEU A 469 -5.09 -21.19 3.58
N THR A 470 -4.12 -20.66 2.85
CA THR A 470 -4.36 -20.17 1.49
C THR A 470 -3.67 -21.12 0.52
N VAL A 471 -4.42 -21.67 -0.44
CA VAL A 471 -3.89 -22.57 -1.47
C VAL A 471 -4.37 -22.12 -2.84
N GLU A 472 -3.45 -21.77 -3.73
CA GLU A 472 -3.74 -21.34 -5.10
C GLU A 472 -2.81 -22.05 -6.07
N GLY A 473 -3.36 -22.55 -7.18
CA GLY A 473 -2.61 -23.29 -8.20
C GLY A 473 -2.33 -24.77 -7.91
N LEU A 474 -2.88 -25.33 -6.82
CA LEU A 474 -2.78 -26.75 -6.45
C LEU A 474 -4.17 -27.40 -6.34
N PHE A 475 -4.24 -28.73 -6.44
CA PHE A 475 -5.51 -29.46 -6.31
C PHE A 475 -5.77 -29.85 -4.85
N VAL A 476 -6.99 -29.61 -4.37
CA VAL A 476 -7.48 -30.05 -3.06
C VAL A 476 -8.89 -30.58 -3.26
N ALA A 477 -9.18 -31.79 -2.77
CA ALA A 477 -10.48 -32.42 -2.97
C ALA A 477 -11.61 -31.54 -2.42
N PRO A 478 -12.63 -31.21 -3.23
CA PRO A 478 -13.64 -30.25 -2.81
C PRO A 478 -14.53 -30.72 -1.67
N LYS A 479 -14.68 -32.03 -1.50
CA LYS A 479 -15.41 -32.63 -0.37
C LYS A 479 -14.79 -32.23 0.97
N LEU A 480 -13.46 -32.14 1.03
CA LEU A 480 -12.72 -31.69 2.21
C LEU A 480 -12.96 -30.18 2.47
N LEU A 481 -12.91 -29.37 1.41
CA LEU A 481 -13.18 -27.93 1.48
C LEU A 481 -14.61 -27.63 1.96
N ALA A 482 -15.58 -28.42 1.50
CA ALA A 482 -16.99 -28.30 1.84
C ALA A 482 -17.34 -28.77 3.26
N GLN A 483 -16.76 -29.90 3.69
CA GLN A 483 -16.87 -30.33 5.09
C GLN A 483 -16.39 -29.22 6.01
N PHE A 484 -15.30 -28.55 5.67
CA PHE A 484 -14.76 -27.46 6.47
C PHE A 484 -15.61 -26.17 6.44
N ALA A 485 -16.19 -25.82 5.29
CA ALA A 485 -17.10 -24.68 5.20
C ALA A 485 -18.40 -24.85 6.03
N THR A 486 -18.77 -26.10 6.35
CA THR A 486 -20.02 -26.45 7.05
C THR A 486 -19.81 -26.73 8.54
N THR A 487 -18.66 -27.27 8.95
CA THR A 487 -18.29 -27.28 10.38
C THR A 487 -17.86 -25.88 10.79
N GLN A 488 -18.61 -25.24 11.70
CA GLN A 488 -18.25 -23.97 12.34
C GLN A 488 -17.00 -24.07 13.26
N GLN A 489 -15.90 -24.71 12.81
CA GLN A 489 -14.61 -24.59 13.47
C GLN A 489 -14.03 -23.21 13.13
N LYS A 490 -14.21 -22.29 14.08
CA LYS A 490 -13.80 -20.88 14.08
C LYS A 490 -12.32 -20.56 13.76
N SER A 491 -11.46 -21.53 13.42
CA SER A 491 -10.01 -21.26 13.35
C SER A 491 -9.45 -21.00 11.96
N ALA A 492 -9.81 -21.75 10.90
CA ALA A 492 -9.10 -21.63 9.62
C ALA A 492 -9.89 -20.89 8.53
N THR A 493 -9.32 -19.84 7.93
CA THR A 493 -9.85 -19.30 6.66
C THR A 493 -9.19 -20.03 5.51
N ILE A 494 -9.98 -20.76 4.70
CA ILE A 494 -9.50 -21.41 3.48
C ILE A 494 -9.80 -20.51 2.29
N GLN A 495 -8.76 -19.99 1.64
CA GLN A 495 -8.88 -19.32 0.35
C GLN A 495 -8.31 -20.24 -0.72
N THR A 496 -9.20 -20.84 -1.52
CA THR A 496 -8.84 -21.72 -2.62
C THR A 496 -9.30 -21.14 -3.96
N ASN A 497 -8.33 -20.76 -4.78
CA ASN A 497 -8.52 -20.60 -6.22
C ASN A 497 -8.10 -21.92 -6.89
N CYS A 498 -8.81 -23.01 -6.56
CA CYS A 498 -8.51 -24.33 -7.11
C CYS A 498 -9.10 -24.46 -8.52
N TYR A 499 -8.28 -24.95 -9.45
CA TYR A 499 -8.73 -25.35 -10.77
C TYR A 499 -9.44 -26.70 -10.68
N MET A 500 -10.74 -26.71 -10.96
CA MET A 500 -11.56 -27.92 -11.04
C MET A 500 -11.72 -28.34 -12.49
N GLU A 501 -11.37 -29.58 -12.83
CA GLU A 501 -11.79 -30.18 -14.10
C GLU A 501 -13.31 -30.35 -14.11
N TYR A 502 -13.95 -30.07 -15.26
CA TYR A 502 -15.41 -30.05 -15.42
C TYR A 502 -16.11 -31.34 -14.96
N ILE A 503 -15.43 -32.48 -15.10
CA ILE A 503 -15.93 -33.81 -14.71
C ILE A 503 -15.95 -33.99 -13.18
N GLN A 504 -15.00 -33.38 -12.46
CA GLN A 504 -14.96 -33.42 -11.00
C GLN A 504 -15.92 -32.41 -10.37
N TYR A 505 -16.22 -31.31 -11.06
CA TYR A 505 -17.28 -30.37 -10.71
C TYR A 505 -18.66 -31.05 -10.66
N GLY A 506 -19.00 -31.86 -11.68
CA GLY A 506 -20.22 -32.66 -11.69
C GLY A 506 -20.31 -33.68 -10.54
N LYS A 507 -19.19 -34.29 -10.13
CA LYS A 507 -19.13 -35.20 -8.96
C LYS A 507 -19.22 -34.47 -7.62
N MET A 508 -18.68 -33.25 -7.53
CA MET A 508 -18.77 -32.39 -6.35
C MET A 508 -20.21 -31.93 -6.11
N CYS A 509 -20.91 -31.46 -7.17
CA CYS A 509 -22.33 -31.12 -7.10
C CYS A 509 -23.20 -32.30 -6.66
N ARG A 510 -22.83 -33.54 -7.02
CA ARG A 510 -23.51 -34.76 -6.57
C ARG A 510 -23.30 -35.12 -5.09
N SER A 511 -22.30 -34.53 -4.42
CA SER A 511 -21.90 -34.90 -3.05
C SER A 511 -22.16 -33.84 -1.97
N LEU A 512 -22.61 -32.64 -2.38
CA LEU A 512 -22.78 -31.48 -1.53
C LEU A 512 -24.26 -31.14 -1.35
N GLN A 513 -24.88 -31.65 -0.28
CA GLN A 513 -26.02 -30.99 0.32
C GLN A 513 -25.47 -29.75 1.04
N TYR A 514 -25.58 -28.54 0.47
CA TYR A 514 -25.77 -27.25 1.17
C TYR A 514 -25.55 -26.03 0.26
N TYR A 515 -26.54 -25.13 0.30
CA TYR A 515 -26.67 -23.86 -0.44
C TYR A 515 -25.65 -22.78 -0.03
N THR A 516 -25.11 -22.85 1.21
CA THR A 516 -24.22 -21.82 1.77
C THR A 516 -22.80 -21.89 1.22
N ALA A 517 -22.32 -23.09 0.87
CA ALA A 517 -21.03 -23.28 0.22
C ALA A 517 -21.05 -22.71 -1.21
N LEU A 518 -22.16 -22.88 -1.94
CA LEU A 518 -22.38 -22.30 -3.26
C LEU A 518 -22.35 -20.77 -3.25
N LYS A 519 -22.94 -20.12 -2.25
CA LYS A 519 -22.95 -18.64 -2.13
C LYS A 519 -21.57 -18.03 -1.88
N HIS A 520 -20.73 -18.68 -1.08
CA HIS A 520 -19.36 -18.22 -0.84
C HIS A 520 -18.40 -18.57 -1.99
N PHE A 521 -18.67 -19.65 -2.74
CA PHE A 521 -17.86 -20.06 -3.88
C PHE A 521 -18.25 -19.32 -5.19
N GLY A 522 -19.51 -18.94 -5.35
CA GLY A 522 -20.01 -18.13 -6.48
C GLY A 522 -19.35 -16.74 -6.57
N GLN A 523 -19.06 -16.13 -5.41
CA GLN A 523 -18.29 -14.88 -5.34
C GLN A 523 -16.85 -15.03 -5.89
N SER A 524 -16.24 -16.22 -5.80
CA SER A 524 -14.92 -16.53 -6.37
C SER A 524 -14.94 -16.87 -7.86
N LEU A 525 -16.11 -17.13 -8.47
CA LEU A 525 -16.23 -17.31 -9.92
C LEU A 525 -16.15 -15.98 -10.69
N HIS A 526 -16.39 -14.86 -10.02
CA HIS A 526 -16.40 -13.53 -10.65
C HIS A 526 -15.03 -13.10 -11.20
N THR A 527 -13.93 -13.70 -10.72
CA THR A 527 -12.57 -13.48 -11.23
C THR A 527 -12.24 -14.30 -12.49
N TYR A 528 -13.07 -15.26 -12.89
CA TYR A 528 -12.83 -16.16 -14.02
C TYR A 528 -13.45 -15.70 -15.36
N SER A 529 -14.26 -14.64 -15.40
CA SER A 529 -14.89 -14.18 -16.65
C SER A 529 -13.98 -13.32 -17.55
N ALA A 530 -12.73 -13.07 -17.14
CA ALA A 530 -11.79 -12.26 -17.94
C ALA A 530 -11.07 -13.03 -19.07
N GLY A 531 -11.32 -14.33 -19.28
CA GLY A 531 -10.61 -15.04 -20.35
C GLY A 531 -11.03 -16.46 -20.74
N GLY A 532 -12.07 -17.05 -20.14
CA GLY A 532 -12.56 -18.36 -20.53
C GLY A 532 -14.05 -18.33 -20.79
N VAL A 533 -14.47 -18.48 -22.06
CA VAL A 533 -15.88 -18.56 -22.44
C VAL A 533 -16.50 -19.78 -21.76
N ALA A 534 -17.25 -19.56 -20.67
CA ALA A 534 -18.19 -20.57 -20.18
C ALA A 534 -19.24 -20.79 -21.28
N SER A 535 -19.23 -21.95 -21.93
CA SER A 535 -20.11 -22.21 -23.07
C SER A 535 -21.56 -22.46 -22.61
N LYS A 536 -22.54 -22.05 -23.41
CA LYS A 536 -23.97 -22.38 -23.21
C LYS A 536 -24.21 -23.89 -23.04
N THR A 537 -23.41 -24.73 -23.71
CA THR A 537 -23.43 -26.19 -23.58
C THR A 537 -23.09 -26.67 -22.17
N ASN A 538 -22.10 -26.03 -21.56
CA ASN A 538 -21.65 -26.34 -20.22
C ASN A 538 -22.70 -25.94 -19.16
N PHE A 539 -23.36 -24.80 -19.35
CA PHE A 539 -24.52 -24.40 -18.53
C PHE A 539 -25.68 -25.40 -18.64
N LEU A 540 -26.04 -25.79 -19.86
CA LEU A 540 -27.16 -26.71 -20.10
C LEU A 540 -26.91 -28.11 -19.53
N GLN A 541 -25.66 -28.56 -19.52
CA GLN A 541 -25.30 -29.85 -18.92
C GLN A 541 -25.45 -29.81 -17.39
N VAL A 542 -25.04 -28.72 -16.75
CA VAL A 542 -25.24 -28.53 -15.29
C VAL A 542 -26.72 -28.54 -14.92
N MET A 543 -27.58 -27.94 -15.75
CA MET A 543 -29.03 -27.94 -15.52
C MET A 543 -29.64 -29.34 -15.67
N LYS A 544 -29.21 -30.13 -16.67
CA LYS A 544 -29.64 -31.52 -16.85
C LYS A 544 -29.21 -32.42 -15.70
N ASP A 545 -27.96 -32.32 -15.27
CA ASP A 545 -27.43 -33.09 -14.15
C ASP A 545 -28.16 -32.74 -12.82
N LEU A 546 -28.69 -31.51 -12.68
CA LEU A 546 -29.50 -31.08 -11.53
C LEU A 546 -30.91 -31.71 -11.55
N ASP A 547 -31.47 -31.92 -12.74
CA ASP A 547 -32.78 -32.53 -12.95
C ASP A 547 -32.78 -34.03 -12.69
N GLU A 548 -31.73 -34.74 -13.13
CA GLU A 548 -31.54 -36.19 -12.94
C GLU A 548 -31.23 -36.58 -11.47
N PHE A 549 -31.13 -35.61 -10.56
CA PHE A 549 -30.83 -35.86 -9.15
C PHE A 549 -32.10 -36.29 -8.38
N GLU A 550 -32.26 -37.60 -8.13
CA GLU A 550 -33.43 -38.18 -7.45
C GLU A 550 -33.46 -37.94 -5.91
N ASP A 551 -32.33 -37.61 -5.29
CA ASP A 551 -32.19 -37.47 -3.82
C ASP A 551 -32.55 -36.07 -3.26
N ILE A 552 -32.85 -35.08 -4.10
CA ILE A 552 -33.42 -33.80 -3.65
C ILE A 552 -34.95 -33.92 -3.74
N GLN A 553 -35.58 -34.35 -2.64
CA GLN A 553 -37.04 -34.52 -2.57
C GLN A 553 -37.81 -33.18 -2.49
N GLU A 554 -37.14 -32.06 -2.20
CA GLU A 554 -37.76 -30.74 -2.14
C GLU A 554 -37.53 -29.94 -3.42
N VAL A 555 -38.58 -29.83 -4.23
CA VAL A 555 -38.63 -29.02 -5.48
C VAL A 555 -38.18 -27.57 -5.25
N GLN A 556 -38.50 -26.99 -4.09
CA GLN A 556 -38.10 -25.62 -3.73
C GLN A 556 -36.58 -25.42 -3.67
N VAL A 557 -35.82 -26.44 -3.29
CA VAL A 557 -34.35 -26.35 -3.21
C VAL A 557 -33.73 -26.37 -4.60
N LYS A 558 -34.25 -27.21 -5.51
CA LYS A 558 -33.82 -27.21 -6.91
C LYS A 558 -34.08 -25.83 -7.56
N ASP A 559 -35.24 -25.24 -7.30
CA ASP A 559 -35.60 -23.94 -7.87
C ASP A 559 -34.80 -22.77 -7.29
N GLN A 560 -34.45 -22.81 -6.00
CA GLN A 560 -33.54 -21.82 -5.41
C GLN A 560 -32.12 -21.91 -5.98
N ILE A 561 -31.60 -23.13 -6.18
CA ILE A 561 -30.26 -23.34 -6.78
C ILE A 561 -30.26 -22.84 -8.23
N ARG A 562 -31.31 -23.12 -9.00
CA ARG A 562 -31.49 -22.58 -10.35
C ARG A 562 -31.51 -21.06 -10.34
N TYR A 563 -32.26 -20.45 -9.42
CA TYR A 563 -32.36 -19.00 -9.31
C TYR A 563 -31.03 -18.33 -8.95
N GLY A 564 -30.24 -18.95 -8.06
CA GLY A 564 -28.88 -18.49 -7.72
C GLY A 564 -27.91 -18.59 -8.90
N LEU A 565 -27.89 -19.74 -9.59
CA LEU A 565 -27.07 -19.93 -10.79
C LEU A 565 -27.45 -18.96 -11.90
N LEU A 566 -28.75 -18.72 -12.13
CA LEU A 566 -29.25 -17.80 -13.14
C LEU A 566 -28.90 -16.33 -12.83
N ASN A 567 -28.93 -15.92 -11.56
CA ASN A 567 -28.60 -14.56 -11.16
C ASN A 567 -27.08 -14.30 -11.14
N GLU A 568 -26.26 -15.30 -10.82
CA GLU A 568 -24.81 -15.11 -10.70
C GLU A 568 -24.02 -15.38 -12.00
N TRP A 569 -24.53 -16.19 -12.95
CA TRP A 569 -23.76 -16.55 -14.16
C TRP A 569 -23.83 -15.57 -15.34
N CYS A 570 -24.83 -14.66 -15.44
CA CYS A 570 -24.75 -13.41 -16.24
C CYS A 570 -26.12 -12.71 -16.39
N PRO A 571 -26.20 -11.36 -16.25
CA PRO A 571 -27.33 -10.55 -16.74
C PRO A 571 -27.42 -10.45 -18.27
N SER A 572 -26.34 -10.73 -19.01
CA SER A 572 -26.22 -10.52 -20.46
C SER A 572 -26.73 -11.67 -21.34
N LEU A 573 -27.08 -12.83 -20.77
CA LEU A 573 -27.68 -13.95 -21.53
C LEU A 573 -29.19 -13.79 -21.74
N TRP A 574 -29.83 -12.81 -21.11
CA TRP A 574 -31.27 -12.56 -21.25
C TRP A 574 -31.66 -11.93 -22.60
N SER A 575 -30.69 -11.51 -23.44
CA SER A 575 -30.95 -10.92 -24.75
C SER A 575 -30.82 -11.89 -25.94
N SER A 576 -30.66 -13.20 -25.70
CA SER A 576 -30.62 -14.26 -26.73
C SER A 576 -31.48 -15.44 -26.34
#